data_AF-L0HB38-F1
#
_entry.id   AF-L0HB38-F1
#
_cell.length_a   1.000
_cell.length_b   1.000
_cell.length_c   1.000
_cell.angle_alpha   90.00
_cell.angle_beta   90.00
_cell.angle_gamma   90.00
#
_symmetry.space_group_name_H-M   'P 1'
#
loop_
_entity.id
_entity.type
_entity.pdbx_description
1 polymer ?
#
loop_
_entity_poly.entity_id
_entity_poly.type
_entity_poly.pdbx_seq_one_letter_code
_entity_poly.pdbx_strand_id
1 'polypeptide(L)'
;MAATQAFLVDFRATRFGMNAEVTENLVGMTKDLNYITKDKSPNLNAGLTGTTYSDATPRYAFVIPVKKNADWWNLTDEQRLKEMETHTLPTLANLVNVKRKP
;
A
#
# COMPACT_ATOMS: atom_id res chain seq x y z
N MET A 1 14.97 -8.98 1.75
CA MET A 1 15.58 -7.77 2.34
C MET A 1 17.07 -7.65 2.03
N ALA A 2 17.89 -8.69 2.24
CA ALA A 2 19.34 -8.62 2.00
C ALA A 2 19.73 -8.17 0.56
N ALA A 3 19.06 -8.71 -0.47
CA ALA A 3 19.31 -8.31 -1.86
C ALA A 3 19.00 -6.82 -2.12
N THR A 4 17.91 -6.30 -1.55
CA THR A 4 17.56 -4.87 -1.65
C THR A 4 18.62 -3.99 -0.99
N GLN A 5 19.12 -4.40 0.18
CA GLN A 5 20.20 -3.68 0.86
C GLN A 5 21.48 -3.69 0.02
N ALA A 6 21.89 -4.85 -0.51
CA ALA A 6 23.08 -4.95 -1.36
C ALA A 6 23.00 -4.01 -2.57
N PHE A 7 21.86 -4.02 -3.27
CA PHE A 7 21.62 -3.09 -4.39
C PHE A 7 21.71 -1.62 -3.96
N LEU A 8 21.13 -1.23 -2.81
CA LEU A 8 21.18 0.15 -2.34
C LEU A 8 22.59 0.58 -1.89
N VAL A 9 23.38 -0.34 -1.33
CA VAL A 9 24.79 -0.11 -1.02
C VAL A 9 25.58 0.16 -2.30
N ASP A 10 25.42 -0.70 -3.31
CA ASP A 10 26.10 -0.54 -4.60
C ASP A 10 25.65 0.74 -5.31
N PHE A 11 24.35 1.08 -5.26
CA PHE A 11 23.81 2.32 -5.81
C PHE A 11 24.44 3.56 -5.16
N ARG A 12 24.63 3.54 -3.83
CA ARG A 12 25.28 4.64 -3.09
C ARG A 12 26.75 4.82 -3.46
N ALA A 13 27.42 3.76 -3.93
CA ALA A 13 28.78 3.82 -4.45
C ALA A 13 28.88 4.35 -5.90
N THR A 14 27.76 4.59 -6.59
CA THR A 14 27.77 5.19 -7.93
C THR A 14 28.13 6.68 -7.86
N ARG A 15 28.59 7.26 -8.98
CA ARG A 15 28.85 8.71 -9.07
C ARG A 15 27.64 9.56 -8.68
N PHE A 16 26.44 9.14 -9.06
CA PHE A 16 25.22 9.82 -8.66
C PHE A 16 24.98 9.68 -7.15
N GLY A 17 25.02 8.46 -6.63
CA GLY A 17 24.77 8.17 -5.21
C GLY A 17 25.74 8.85 -4.24
N MET A 18 27.02 8.97 -4.63
CA MET A 18 28.05 9.67 -3.85
C MET A 18 27.80 11.18 -3.71
N ASN A 19 27.00 11.77 -4.60
CA ASN A 19 26.64 13.19 -4.59
C ASN A 19 25.19 13.43 -4.15
N ALA A 20 24.53 12.42 -3.57
CA ALA A 20 23.15 12.50 -3.10
C ALA A 20 23.05 12.11 -1.62
N GLU A 21 22.20 12.80 -0.88
CA GLU A 21 21.91 12.47 0.53
C GLU A 21 20.59 11.70 0.64
N VAL A 22 20.56 10.67 1.50
CA VAL A 22 19.31 9.94 1.80
C VAL A 22 18.53 10.76 2.80
N THR A 23 17.34 11.20 2.41
CA THR A 23 16.43 11.98 3.26
C THR A 23 15.38 11.11 3.94
N GLU A 24 15.02 9.97 3.35
CA GLU A 24 14.06 9.01 3.88
C GLU A 24 14.35 7.60 3.33
N ASN A 25 14.12 6.56 4.13
CA ASN A 25 14.23 5.16 3.71
C ASN A 25 13.20 4.28 4.45
N LEU A 26 12.13 3.91 3.73
CA LEU A 26 11.03 3.11 4.25
C LEU A 26 11.17 1.65 3.80
N VAL A 27 11.14 0.72 4.76
CA VAL A 27 11.10 -0.72 4.50
C VAL A 27 9.73 -1.30 4.83
N GLY A 28 9.30 -2.29 4.05
CA GLY A 28 8.00 -2.95 4.23
C GLY A 28 7.98 -4.33 3.60
N MET A 29 6.89 -5.05 3.86
CA MET A 29 6.65 -6.39 3.33
C MET A 29 5.21 -6.49 2.84
N THR A 30 5.02 -6.98 1.62
CA THR A 30 3.68 -7.28 1.09
C THR A 30 3.09 -8.44 1.86
N LYS A 31 1.80 -8.34 2.20
CA LYS A 31 1.03 -9.40 2.86
C LYS A 31 -0.24 -9.67 2.06
N ASP A 32 -0.83 -10.84 2.28
CA ASP A 32 -2.20 -11.09 1.85
C ASP A 32 -3.19 -10.12 2.53
N LEU A 33 -4.38 -10.02 1.94
CA LEU A 33 -5.44 -9.16 2.46
C LEU A 33 -5.83 -9.61 3.88
N ASN A 34 -5.76 -8.70 4.86
CA ASN A 34 -6.12 -9.02 6.25
C ASN A 34 -7.64 -8.85 6.54
N TYR A 35 -8.29 -7.93 5.82
CA TYR A 35 -9.67 -7.47 6.11
C TYR A 35 -10.62 -7.74 4.96
N ILE A 36 -10.42 -7.10 3.79
CA ILE A 36 -11.31 -7.24 2.62
C ILE A 36 -10.97 -8.53 1.85
N THR A 37 -11.02 -9.67 2.55
CA THR A 37 -10.88 -11.00 1.95
C THR A 37 -12.23 -11.50 1.44
N LYS A 38 -12.22 -12.56 0.62
CA LYS A 38 -13.45 -13.24 0.18
C LYS A 38 -14.29 -13.71 1.37
N ASP A 39 -13.64 -14.22 2.42
CA ASP A 39 -14.33 -14.80 3.58
C ASP A 39 -14.93 -13.75 4.51
N LYS A 40 -14.25 -12.62 4.69
CA LYS A 40 -14.64 -11.58 5.66
C LYS A 40 -15.53 -10.50 5.04
N SER A 41 -15.31 -10.15 3.77
CA SER A 41 -16.06 -9.08 3.09
C SER A 41 -16.18 -9.38 1.58
N PRO A 42 -17.00 -10.39 1.19
CA PRO A 42 -17.03 -10.93 -0.17
C PRO A 42 -17.39 -9.90 -1.25
N ASN A 43 -18.37 -9.04 -0.98
CA ASN A 43 -18.85 -8.06 -1.95
C ASN A 43 -17.80 -6.97 -2.24
N LEU A 44 -17.14 -6.45 -1.20
CA LEU A 44 -16.07 -5.47 -1.38
C LEU A 44 -14.82 -6.11 -1.99
N ASN A 45 -14.54 -7.38 -1.68
CA ASN A 45 -13.45 -8.12 -2.32
C ASN A 45 -13.71 -8.32 -3.83
N ALA A 46 -14.93 -8.67 -4.21
CA ALA A 46 -15.31 -8.79 -5.62
C ALA A 46 -15.13 -7.46 -6.37
N GLY A 47 -15.57 -6.34 -5.78
CA GLY A 47 -15.35 -5.01 -6.36
C GLY A 47 -13.86 -4.66 -6.47
N LEU A 48 -13.08 -4.94 -5.42
CA LEU A 48 -11.65 -4.65 -5.38
C LEU A 48 -10.86 -5.45 -6.43
N THR A 49 -11.20 -6.72 -6.62
CA THR A 49 -10.48 -7.62 -7.54
C THR A 49 -10.99 -7.55 -8.97
N GLY A 50 -12.25 -7.16 -9.17
CA GLY A 50 -12.86 -7.03 -10.49
C GLY A 50 -12.61 -5.69 -11.18
N THR A 51 -12.31 -4.62 -10.43
CA THR A 51 -12.11 -3.29 -11.02
C THR A 51 -10.70 -3.16 -11.62
N THR A 52 -10.64 -2.78 -12.90
CA THR A 52 -9.38 -2.59 -13.64
C THR A 52 -9.13 -1.12 -13.92
N TYR A 53 -7.87 -0.70 -13.80
CA TYR A 53 -7.42 0.63 -14.21
C TYR A 53 -7.65 0.85 -15.71
N SER A 54 -8.26 1.97 -16.09
CA SER A 54 -8.67 2.25 -17.46
C SER A 54 -8.34 3.66 -17.96
N ASP A 55 -7.64 4.46 -17.16
CA ASP A 55 -7.21 5.81 -17.56
C ASP A 55 -5.87 5.79 -18.34
N ALA A 56 -5.38 6.95 -18.77
CA ALA A 56 -4.11 7.13 -19.44
C ALA A 56 -2.93 6.61 -18.59
N THR A 57 -1.77 6.34 -19.20
CA THR A 57 -0.61 5.85 -18.45
C THR A 57 -0.22 6.82 -17.32
N PRO A 58 -0.11 6.35 -16.05
CA PRO A 58 0.21 7.22 -14.92
C PRO A 58 1.53 7.98 -15.10
N ARG A 59 1.50 9.29 -14.84
CA ARG A 59 2.70 10.17 -14.90
C ARG A 59 3.25 10.55 -13.53
N TYR A 60 2.51 10.24 -12.46
CA TYR A 60 2.81 10.64 -11.09
C TYR A 60 2.79 9.43 -10.16
N ALA A 61 3.59 9.51 -9.09
CA ALA A 61 3.63 8.52 -8.02
C ALA A 61 3.55 9.22 -6.67
N PHE A 62 2.83 8.59 -5.72
CA PHE A 62 2.67 9.06 -4.35
C PHE A 62 3.09 7.95 -3.39
N VAL A 63 3.90 8.28 -2.38
CA VAL A 63 4.33 7.36 -1.32
C VAL A 63 3.97 8.01 0.02
N ILE A 64 3.10 7.35 0.80
CA ILE A 64 2.56 7.91 2.05
C ILE A 64 2.78 6.89 3.17
N PRO A 65 3.73 7.11 4.10
CA PRO A 65 3.88 6.26 5.28
C PRO A 65 2.68 6.45 6.23
N VAL A 66 2.11 5.34 6.73
CA VAL A 66 0.94 5.37 7.63
C VAL A 66 1.25 4.62 8.92
N LYS A 67 1.08 5.29 10.06
CA LYS A 67 1.14 4.70 11.40
C LYS A 67 -0.18 4.94 12.12
N LYS A 68 -0.90 3.86 12.43
CA LYS A 68 -2.10 3.94 13.28
C LYS A 68 -1.71 3.96 14.76
N ASN A 69 -2.50 4.66 15.57
CA ASN A 69 -2.25 4.83 17.00
C ASN A 69 -2.63 3.58 17.82
N ALA A 70 -2.41 3.62 19.14
CA ALA A 70 -2.71 2.50 20.02
C ALA A 70 -4.22 2.16 20.06
N ASP A 71 -5.08 3.17 19.98
CA ASP A 71 -6.54 2.97 19.99
C ASP A 71 -6.99 2.06 18.85
N TRP A 72 -6.46 2.29 17.64
CA TRP A 72 -6.72 1.40 16.51
C TRP A 72 -6.33 -0.05 16.81
N TRP A 73 -5.17 -0.27 17.41
CA TRP A 73 -4.65 -1.62 17.65
C TRP A 73 -5.35 -2.33 18.82
N ASN A 74 -5.99 -1.59 19.72
CA ASN A 74 -6.79 -2.13 20.81
C ASN A 74 -8.23 -2.49 20.40
N LEU A 75 -8.67 -2.09 19.20
CA LEU A 75 -9.95 -2.52 18.65
C LEU A 75 -9.94 -4.03 18.34
N THR A 76 -11.11 -4.66 18.49
CA THR A 76 -11.29 -6.07 18.07
C THR A 76 -11.13 -6.21 16.56
N ASP A 77 -10.92 -7.44 16.09
CA ASP A 77 -10.79 -7.72 14.66
C ASP A 77 -12.05 -7.32 13.88
N GLU A 78 -13.24 -7.50 14.46
CA GLU A 78 -14.53 -7.13 13.88
C GLU A 78 -14.68 -5.61 13.77
N GLN A 79 -14.28 -4.87 14.80
CA GLN A 79 -14.29 -3.41 14.78
C GLN A 79 -13.35 -2.88 13.70
N ARG A 80 -12.11 -3.40 13.63
CA ARG A 80 -11.15 -3.02 12.59
C ARG A 80 -11.63 -3.40 11.19
N LEU A 81 -12.29 -4.55 11.03
CA LEU A 81 -12.90 -4.94 9.75
C LEU A 81 -13.92 -3.89 9.30
N LYS A 82 -14.87 -3.50 10.18
CA LYS A 82 -15.89 -2.50 9.86
C LYS A 82 -15.30 -1.14 9.46
N GLU A 83 -14.25 -0.71 10.13
CA GLU A 83 -13.53 0.52 9.76
C GLU A 83 -12.85 0.40 8.38
N MET A 84 -12.27 -0.77 8.07
CA MET A 84 -11.67 -1.02 6.76
C MET A 84 -12.72 -1.15 5.64
N GLU A 85 -13.91 -1.65 5.93
CA GLU A 85 -15.04 -1.63 5.00
C GLU A 85 -15.49 -0.21 4.70
N THR A 86 -15.60 0.62 5.75
CA THR A 86 -15.90 2.06 5.63
C THR A 86 -14.87 2.79 4.77
N HIS A 87 -13.58 2.46 4.90
CA HIS A 87 -12.53 2.99 4.05
C HIS A 87 -12.64 2.52 2.58
N THR A 88 -12.95 1.24 2.36
CA THR A 88 -12.92 0.63 1.03
C THR A 88 -14.09 1.08 0.17
N LEU A 89 -15.30 1.16 0.74
CA LEU A 89 -16.53 1.45 0.00
C LEU A 89 -16.44 2.71 -0.88
N PRO A 90 -16.06 3.89 -0.39
CA PRO A 90 -15.99 5.09 -1.22
C PRO A 90 -14.75 5.12 -2.15
N THR A 91 -13.73 4.30 -1.88
CA THR A 91 -12.46 4.35 -2.62
C THR A 91 -12.40 3.42 -3.82
N LEU A 92 -13.32 2.45 -3.94
CA LEU A 92 -13.42 1.54 -5.09
C LEU A 92 -13.57 2.30 -6.42
N ALA A 93 -14.35 3.38 -6.42
CA ALA A 93 -14.57 4.20 -7.62
C ALA A 93 -13.27 4.81 -8.18
N ASN A 94 -12.24 4.99 -7.35
CA ASN A 94 -10.95 5.54 -7.78
C ASN A 94 -10.04 4.49 -8.44
N LEU A 95 -10.37 3.20 -8.41
CA LEU A 95 -9.49 2.17 -8.99
C LEU A 95 -9.37 2.27 -10.52
N VAL A 96 -10.32 2.93 -11.18
CA VAL A 96 -10.28 3.18 -12.63
C VAL A 96 -9.16 4.16 -13.03
N ASN A 97 -8.74 5.04 -12.13
CA ASN A 97 -7.76 6.11 -12.40
C ASN A 97 -6.63 6.25 -11.36
N VAL A 98 -6.64 5.46 -10.28
CA VAL A 98 -5.58 5.41 -9.27
C VAL A 98 -5.16 3.96 -9.03
N LYS A 99 -3.89 3.67 -9.34
CA LYS A 99 -3.27 2.39 -8.97
C LYS A 99 -2.83 2.44 -7.50
N ARG A 100 -3.15 1.38 -6.74
CA ARG A 100 -2.62 1.14 -5.40
C ARG A 100 -1.90 -0.19 -5.34
N LYS A 101 -0.85 -0.27 -4.53
CA LYS A 101 -0.14 -1.52 -4.25
C LYS A 101 -0.65 -2.09 -2.92
N PRO A 102 -1.22 -3.31 -2.90
CA PRO A 102 -1.53 -4.02 -1.67
C PRO A 102 -0.26 -4.50 -0.95
#